data_AF-A0A1F6PCR5-F1
#
_entry.id   AF-A0A1F6PCR5-F1
#
_cell.length_a   1.000
_cell.length_b   1.000
_cell.length_c   1.000
_cell.angle_alpha   90.00
_cell.angle_beta   90.00
_cell.angle_gamma   90.00
#
_symmetry.space_group_name_H-M   'P 1'
#
loop_
_entity.id
_entity.type
_entity.pdbx_description
1 polymer ?
#
loop_
_entity_poly.entity_id
_entity_poly.type
_entity_poly.pdbx_seq_one_letter_code
_entity_poly.pdbx_strand_id
1 'polypeptide(L)'
;MGNFKRGLLLGGLVGAVTMWLNATPKGKEMRAKLMAHLEPLYDELKASIKQLDGPTKEMYDALVERAVEEYGARKELAGDMKSILVKRLKKKWSQLEKEVTGHSRGLSS
;
A
#
# COMPACT_ATOMS: atom_id res chain seq x y z
N MET A 1 1.63 -5.78 29.91
CA MET A 1 0.61 -4.83 29.39
C MET A 1 1.24 -3.86 28.38
N GLY A 2 1.54 -4.29 27.13
CA GLY A 2 2.40 -3.51 26.22
C GLY A 2 1.86 -3.13 24.83
N ASN A 3 0.82 -3.79 24.31
CA ASN A 3 0.49 -3.69 22.88
C ASN A 3 -0.75 -2.84 22.55
N PHE A 4 -1.57 -2.49 23.55
CA PHE A 4 -2.81 -1.76 23.33
C PHE A 4 -2.60 -0.26 23.03
N LYS A 5 -1.61 0.37 23.68
CA LYS A 5 -1.32 1.81 23.52
C LYS A 5 -0.76 2.17 22.13
N ARG A 6 0.01 1.27 21.52
CA ARG A 6 0.51 1.45 20.14
C ARG A 6 -0.61 1.35 19.11
N GLY A 7 -1.58 0.45 19.31
CA GLY A 7 -2.74 0.30 18.44
C GLY A 7 -3.67 1.51 18.47
N LEU A 8 -3.91 2.10 19.64
CA LEU A 8 -4.79 3.26 19.80
C LEU A 8 -4.16 4.56 19.25
N LEU A 9 -2.87 4.79 19.48
CA LEU A 9 -2.16 5.97 18.93
C LEU A 9 -2.04 5.90 17.40
N LEU A 10 -1.74 4.72 16.84
CA LEU A 10 -1.65 4.53 15.39
C LEU A 10 -3.04 4.54 14.72
N GLY A 11 -4.06 3.99 15.38
CA GLY A 11 -5.45 4.04 14.91
C GLY A 11 -6.01 5.47 14.92
N GLY A 12 -5.73 6.24 15.98
CA GLY A 12 -6.15 7.64 16.11
C GLY A 12 -5.50 8.56 15.08
N LEU A 13 -4.18 8.44 14.85
CA LEU A 13 -3.48 9.20 13.82
C LEU A 13 -3.98 8.86 12.41
N VAL A 14 -4.16 7.58 12.09
CA VAL A 14 -4.69 7.16 10.79
C VAL A 14 -6.14 7.63 10.62
N GLY A 15 -6.95 7.56 11.68
CA GLY A 15 -8.33 8.06 11.69
C GLY A 15 -8.39 9.56 11.42
N ALA A 16 -7.60 10.35 12.16
CA ALA A 16 -7.52 11.80 12.01
C ALA A 16 -7.02 12.23 10.62
N VAL A 17 -5.97 11.58 10.11
CA VAL A 17 -5.47 11.84 8.74
C VAL A 17 -6.54 11.48 7.71
N THR A 18 -7.23 10.35 7.85
CA THR A 18 -8.27 9.94 6.89
C THR A 18 -9.47 10.89 6.94
N MET A 19 -9.86 11.33 8.13
CA MET A 19 -10.93 12.31 8.32
C MET A 19 -10.53 13.66 7.72
N TRP A 20 -9.31 14.15 7.95
CA TRP A 20 -8.81 15.38 7.38
C TRP A 20 -8.69 15.33 5.85
N LEU A 21 -8.22 14.20 5.31
CA LEU A 21 -8.15 13.94 3.87
C LEU A 21 -9.53 13.93 3.18
N ASN A 22 -10.61 13.58 3.90
CA ASN A 22 -11.97 13.61 3.36
C ASN A 22 -12.70 14.94 3.63
N ALA A 23 -12.38 15.62 4.72
CA ALA A 23 -13.11 16.80 5.19
C ALA A 23 -12.68 18.11 4.52
N THR A 24 -11.41 18.24 4.14
CA THR A 24 -10.87 19.53 3.65
C THR A 24 -10.54 19.51 2.15
N PRO A 25 -10.61 20.66 1.44
CA PRO A 25 -10.22 20.74 0.03
C PRO A 25 -8.77 20.32 -0.20
N LYS A 26 -7.83 20.84 0.61
CA LYS A 26 -6.42 20.43 0.61
C LYS A 26 -6.24 18.94 0.91
N GLY A 27 -7.02 18.40 1.84
CA GLY A 27 -7.02 16.98 2.16
C GLY A 27 -7.45 16.13 0.97
N LYS A 28 -8.49 16.55 0.24
CA LYS A 28 -8.96 15.87 -0.98
C LYS A 28 -7.92 15.94 -2.09
N GLU A 29 -7.26 17.09 -2.29
CA GLU A 29 -6.16 17.23 -3.24
C GLU A 29 -4.98 16.33 -2.90
N MET A 30 -4.58 16.29 -1.62
CA MET A 30 -3.49 15.44 -1.15
C MET A 30 -3.85 13.96 -1.32
N ARG A 31 -5.10 13.58 -1.02
CA ARG A 31 -5.62 12.22 -1.29
C ARG A 31 -5.57 11.91 -2.79
N ALA A 32 -6.00 12.82 -3.65
CA ALA A 32 -5.99 12.65 -5.10
C ALA A 32 -4.57 12.45 -5.63
N LYS A 33 -3.61 13.30 -5.20
CA LYS A 33 -2.18 13.12 -5.52
C LYS A 33 -1.64 11.78 -5.03
N LEU A 34 -2.02 11.38 -3.82
CA LEU A 34 -1.58 10.11 -3.25
C LEU A 34 -2.16 8.91 -4.02
N MET A 35 -3.42 8.97 -4.45
CA MET A 35 -4.03 7.92 -5.28
C MET A 35 -3.42 7.87 -6.69
N ALA A 36 -3.14 9.03 -7.29
CA ALA A 36 -2.48 9.13 -8.60
C ALA A 36 -1.09 8.49 -8.62
N HIS A 37 -0.39 8.44 -7.47
CA HIS A 37 0.88 7.72 -7.33
C HIS A 37 0.69 6.26 -6.91
N LEU A 38 -0.34 5.96 -6.12
CA LEU A 38 -0.59 4.62 -5.58
C LEU A 38 -1.07 3.64 -6.65
N GLU A 39 -1.96 4.06 -7.55
CA GLU A 39 -2.50 3.20 -8.63
C GLU A 39 -1.40 2.62 -9.53
N PRO A 40 -0.54 3.44 -10.19
CA PRO A 40 0.48 2.90 -11.08
C PRO A 40 1.47 1.98 -10.35
N LEU A 41 1.86 2.33 -9.12
CA LEU A 41 2.73 1.49 -8.29
C LEU A 41 2.06 0.14 -7.95
N TYR A 42 0.78 0.16 -7.62
CA TYR A 42 0.04 -1.06 -7.30
C TYR A 42 -0.12 -1.97 -8.52
N ASP A 43 -0.40 -1.39 -9.69
CA ASP A 43 -0.55 -2.15 -10.93
C ASP A 43 0.77 -2.78 -11.38
N GLU A 44 1.88 -2.05 -11.28
CA GLU A 44 3.23 -2.55 -11.56
C GLU A 44 3.62 -3.71 -10.62
N LEU A 45 3.35 -3.53 -9.31
CA LEU A 45 3.56 -4.59 -8.31
C LEU A 45 2.69 -5.80 -8.61
N LYS A 46 1.41 -5.60 -8.89
CA LYS A 46 0.47 -6.69 -9.21
C LYS A 46 0.89 -7.46 -10.46
N ALA A 47 1.35 -6.77 -11.51
CA ALA A 47 1.86 -7.41 -12.72
C ALA A 47 3.11 -8.25 -12.41
N SER A 48 4.05 -7.69 -11.66
CA SER A 48 5.29 -8.36 -11.25
C SER A 48 4.99 -9.62 -10.41
N ILE A 49 4.09 -9.50 -9.44
CA ILE A 49 3.75 -10.60 -8.52
C ILE A 49 2.99 -11.73 -9.21
N LYS A 50 2.17 -11.43 -10.21
CA LYS A 50 1.48 -12.45 -11.01
C LYS A 50 2.43 -13.29 -11.87
N GLN A 51 3.60 -12.75 -12.21
CA GLN A 51 4.64 -13.48 -12.94
C GLN A 51 5.49 -14.36 -12.01
N LEU A 52 5.40 -14.14 -10.70
CA LEU A 52 6.12 -14.93 -9.71
C LEU A 52 5.25 -16.10 -9.26
N ASP A 53 5.82 -17.30 -9.26
CA ASP A 53 5.18 -18.49 -8.71
C ASP A 53 5.26 -18.46 -7.18
N GLY A 54 4.10 -18.44 -6.52
CA GLY A 54 4.00 -18.48 -5.06
C GLY A 54 4.65 -17.28 -4.34
N PRO A 55 4.21 -16.03 -4.60
CA PRO A 55 4.78 -14.87 -3.94
C PRO A 55 4.57 -14.92 -2.42
N THR A 56 5.65 -14.73 -1.66
CA THR A 56 5.56 -14.60 -0.20
C THR A 56 5.32 -13.15 0.21
N LYS A 57 4.79 -12.96 1.41
CA LYS A 57 4.61 -11.63 1.99
C LYS A 57 5.93 -10.87 2.10
N GLU A 58 7.01 -11.57 2.46
CA GLU A 58 8.34 -10.98 2.59
C GLU A 58 8.86 -10.48 1.24
N MET A 59 8.64 -11.27 0.17
CA MET A 59 9.02 -10.88 -1.19
C MET A 59 8.18 -9.67 -1.66
N TYR A 60 6.89 -9.67 -1.38
CA TYR A 60 6.03 -8.51 -1.66
C TYR A 60 6.48 -7.25 -0.92
N ASP A 61 6.76 -7.36 0.37
CA ASP A 61 7.19 -6.24 1.20
C ASP A 61 8.49 -5.62 0.67
N ALA A 62 9.45 -6.45 0.25
CA ALA A 62 10.70 -6.00 -0.35
C ALA A 62 10.48 -5.30 -1.71
N LEU A 63 9.59 -5.84 -2.54
CA LEU A 63 9.21 -5.22 -3.82
C LEU A 63 8.53 -3.87 -3.62
N VAL A 64 7.62 -3.77 -2.65
CA VAL A 64 6.95 -2.51 -2.29
C VAL A 64 7.95 -1.47 -1.83
N GLU A 65 8.89 -1.83 -0.95
CA GLU A 65 9.89 -0.89 -0.45
C GLU A 65 10.78 -0.36 -1.58
N ARG A 66 11.28 -1.24 -2.46
CA ARG A 66 12.09 -0.83 -3.61
C ARG A 66 11.30 0.05 -4.58
N ALA A 67 10.09 -0.38 -4.97
CA ALA A 67 9.27 0.34 -5.93
C ALA A 67 8.91 1.75 -5.42
N VAL A 68 8.55 1.89 -4.14
CA VAL A 68 8.25 3.20 -3.55
C VAL A 68 9.50 4.05 -3.38
N GLU A 69 10.65 3.46 -3.05
CA GLU A 69 11.89 4.21 -2.90
C GLU A 69 12.34 4.80 -4.25
N GLU A 70 12.36 3.97 -5.30
CA GLU A 70 12.71 4.36 -6.66
C GLU A 70 11.71 5.37 -7.23
N TYR A 71 10.41 5.10 -7.12
CA TYR A 71 9.37 6.01 -7.60
C TYR A 71 9.40 7.33 -6.84
N GLY A 72 9.57 7.26 -5.52
CA GLY A 72 9.67 8.43 -4.66
C GLY A 72 10.90 9.27 -4.93
N ALA A 73 12.04 8.65 -5.29
CA ALA A 73 13.23 9.38 -5.72
C ALA A 73 13.00 10.07 -7.08
N ARG A 74 12.40 9.38 -8.06
CA ARG A 74 12.11 9.94 -9.39
C ARG A 74 11.09 11.07 -9.39
N LYS A 75 10.13 11.04 -8.46
CA LYS A 75 9.05 12.03 -8.34
C LYS A 75 9.28 13.04 -7.21
N GLU A 76 10.45 13.01 -6.57
CA GLU A 76 10.81 13.87 -5.45
C GLU A 76 9.74 13.88 -4.33
N LEU A 77 9.19 12.70 -4.03
CA LEU A 77 8.19 12.55 -2.99
C LEU A 77 8.81 12.73 -1.61
N ALA A 78 8.13 13.49 -0.75
CA ALA A 78 8.51 13.63 0.64
C ALA A 78 8.56 12.25 1.34
N GLY A 79 9.50 12.08 2.28
CA GLY A 79 9.67 10.82 3.04
C GLY A 79 8.39 10.36 3.75
N ASP A 80 7.56 11.29 4.20
CA ASP A 80 6.25 10.99 4.78
C ASP A 80 5.29 10.39 3.74
N MET A 81 5.30 10.89 2.50
CA MET A 81 4.49 10.33 1.42
C MET A 81 4.96 8.93 1.02
N LYS A 82 6.28 8.72 0.90
CA LYS A 82 6.86 7.38 0.67
C LYS A 82 6.42 6.40 1.77
N SER A 83 6.53 6.81 3.04
CA SER A 83 6.12 5.99 4.19
C SER A 83 4.64 5.62 4.17
N ILE A 84 3.77 6.56 3.75
CA ILE A 84 2.33 6.29 3.61
C ILE A 84 2.07 5.33 2.45
N LEU A 85 2.76 5.48 1.32
CA LEU A 85 2.64 4.59 0.16
C LEU A 85 3.06 3.16 0.51
N VAL A 86 4.23 2.97 1.12
CA VAL A 86 4.69 1.65 1.60
C VAL A 86 3.64 1.01 2.49
N LYS A 87 3.13 1.73 3.50
CA LYS A 87 2.11 1.20 4.43
C LYS A 87 0.81 0.82 3.72
N ARG A 88 0.34 1.60 2.75
CA ARG A 88 -0.88 1.31 2.00
C ARG A 88 -0.71 0.12 1.06
N LEU A 89 0.42 0.04 0.36
CA LEU A 89 0.74 -1.06 -0.54
C LEU A 89 0.90 -2.37 0.24
N LYS A 90 1.68 -2.38 1.34
CA LYS A 90 1.80 -3.56 2.22
C LYS A 90 0.44 -4.05 2.75
N LYS A 91 -0.47 -3.14 3.11
CA LYS A 91 -1.84 -3.51 3.51
C LYS A 91 -2.67 -4.17 2.40
N LYS A 92 -2.36 -3.91 1.13
CA LYS A 92 -3.04 -4.56 -0.01
C LYS A 92 -2.56 -5.99 -0.23
N TRP A 93 -1.50 -6.46 0.44
CA TRP A 93 -1.01 -7.84 0.33
C TRP A 93 -2.13 -8.86 0.55
N SER A 94 -2.86 -8.79 1.67
CA SER A 94 -3.89 -9.79 1.98
C SER A 94 -5.05 -9.82 0.98
N GLN A 95 -5.25 -8.75 0.21
CA GLN A 95 -6.19 -8.75 -0.92
C GLN A 95 -5.55 -9.39 -2.15
N LEU A 96 -4.34 -8.97 -2.49
CA LEU A 96 -3.60 -9.47 -3.64
C LEU A 96 -3.28 -10.96 -3.54
N GLU A 97 -2.86 -11.43 -2.37
CA GLU A 97 -2.61 -12.83 -2.06
C GLU A 97 -3.86 -13.67 -2.35
N LYS A 98 -5.05 -13.22 -1.94
CA LYS A 98 -6.32 -13.90 -2.26
C LYS A 98 -6.63 -13.89 -3.75
N GLU A 99 -6.33 -12.80 -4.45
CA GLU A 99 -6.51 -12.72 -5.90
C GLU A 99 -5.55 -13.68 -6.63
N VAL A 100 -4.29 -13.77 -6.21
CA VAL A 100 -3.26 -14.59 -6.86
C VAL A 100 -3.43 -16.07 -6.49
N THR A 101 -3.56 -16.39 -5.21
CA THR A 101 -3.74 -17.78 -4.72
C THR A 101 -5.16 -18.32 -4.94
N GLY A 102 -6.16 -17.43 -5.00
CA GLY A 102 -7.54 -17.79 -5.34
C GLY A 102 -7.72 -18.07 -6.83
N HIS A 103 -6.96 -17.41 -7.71
CA HIS A 103 -6.94 -17.71 -9.15
C HIS A 103 -6.45 -19.14 -9.42
N SER A 104 -5.53 -19.67 -8.60
CA SER A 104 -5.05 -21.05 -8.70
C SER A 104 -6.07 -22.12 -8.25
N ARG A 105 -7.21 -21.74 -7.66
CA ARG A 105 -8.27 -22.69 -7.22
C ARG A 105 -9.52 -22.68 -8.12
N GLY A 106 -9.55 -21.86 -9.16
CA GLY A 106 -10.73 -21.69 -10.04
C GLY A 106 -10.72 -22.49 -11.35
N LEU A 107 -9.72 -23.33 -11.60
CA LEU A 107 -9.57 -24.12 -12.83
C LEU A 107 -9.61 -25.64 -12.56
N SER A 108 -10.53 -26.06 -11.68
CA SER A 108 -10.92 -27.46 -11.53
C SER A 108 -12.43 -27.54 -11.45
N SER A 109 -13.08 -27.36 -12.60
CA SER A 109 -14.45 -27.80 -12.90
C SER A 109 -14.53 -28.12 -14.38
#